data_AF-A0AA51X5A7-F1
#
_entry.id   AF-A0AA51X5A7-F1
#
_cell.length_a   1.000
_cell.length_b   1.000
_cell.length_c   1.000
_cell.angle_alpha   90.00
_cell.angle_beta   90.00
_cell.angle_gamma   90.00
#
_symmetry.space_group_name_H-M   'P 1'
#
loop_
_entity.id
_entity.type
_entity.pdbx_description
1 polymer ?
#
loop_
_entity_poly.entity_id
_entity_poly.type
_entity_poly.pdbx_seq_one_letter_code
_entity_poly.pdbx_strand_id
1 'polypeptide(L)'
;MSERDIPEKTKLEKKKLDEIHLPRPTWMTVIAVFMLIFGALGFFSGVSNLIMPELYDIQHEALEDLEQRRIDSEKERAEQRNPVSDESLEQESEITTEGSKDAEKDLENFPIIKEFIHGLSNDIVPPQWYIDSLPLIGSITMTVSLFYILSGVLLLRLSVWRIKAFLLATISSIASNSILIVVLAGSGNFLLKMQIPGALTSIFIDIILVVVTLTFNRKFMRQVVEHNEMMKAEAERVGTE
;
A
#
# COMPACT_ATOMS: atom_id res chain seq x y z
N MET A 1 46.43 -9.54 -36.84
CA MET A 1 46.41 -10.36 -35.61
C MET A 1 45.10 -11.11 -35.59
N SER A 2 45.18 -12.43 -35.76
CA SER A 2 44.04 -13.33 -35.80
C SER A 2 43.51 -13.53 -34.39
N GLU A 3 42.19 -13.49 -34.20
CA GLU A 3 41.50 -13.73 -32.93
C GLU A 3 41.77 -15.15 -32.35
N ARG A 4 42.52 -15.98 -33.09
CA ARG A 4 42.97 -17.32 -32.70
C ARG A 4 44.25 -17.36 -31.87
N ASP A 5 44.98 -16.25 -31.73
CA ASP A 5 46.24 -16.20 -30.97
C ASP A 5 46.08 -15.60 -29.56
N ILE A 6 44.87 -15.64 -29.00
CA ILE A 6 44.68 -15.30 -27.58
C ILE A 6 45.15 -16.49 -26.75
N PRO A 7 46.23 -16.38 -25.96
CA PRO A 7 46.80 -17.50 -25.22
C PRO A 7 45.77 -18.07 -24.27
N GLU A 8 45.59 -19.40 -24.29
CA GLU A 8 44.55 -20.15 -23.55
C GLU A 8 44.49 -19.80 -22.05
N LYS A 9 45.63 -19.39 -21.46
CA LYS A 9 45.73 -18.87 -20.09
C LYS A 9 44.84 -17.65 -19.82
N THR A 10 44.72 -16.71 -20.76
CA THR A 10 43.88 -15.51 -20.59
C THR A 10 42.38 -15.80 -20.64
N LYS A 11 41.95 -16.89 -21.29
CA LYS A 11 40.55 -17.35 -21.24
C LYS A 11 40.19 -18.00 -19.91
N LEU A 12 41.14 -18.73 -19.29
CA LEU A 12 40.94 -19.33 -17.97
C LEU A 12 40.94 -18.29 -16.85
N GLU A 13 41.77 -17.26 -16.93
CA GLU A 13 41.79 -16.17 -15.94
C GLU A 13 40.52 -15.31 -15.99
N LYS A 14 40.02 -14.97 -17.18
CA LYS A 14 38.71 -14.28 -17.29
C LYS A 14 37.58 -15.09 -16.68
N LYS A 15 37.56 -16.41 -16.92
CA LYS A 15 36.52 -17.30 -16.39
C LYS A 15 36.59 -17.46 -14.86
N LYS A 16 37.79 -17.42 -14.27
CA LYS A 16 37.98 -17.44 -12.81
C LYS A 16 37.66 -16.09 -12.15
N LEU A 17 37.91 -14.97 -12.82
CA LEU A 17 37.54 -13.64 -12.30
C LEU A 17 36.01 -13.45 -12.25
N ASP A 18 35.29 -14.04 -13.20
CA ASP A 18 33.82 -13.99 -13.25
C ASP A 18 33.15 -14.86 -12.14
N GLU A 19 33.90 -15.72 -11.46
CA GLU A 19 33.41 -16.66 -10.43
C GLU A 19 33.76 -16.27 -8.98
N ILE A 20 34.26 -15.04 -8.75
CA ILE A 20 34.37 -14.50 -7.38
C ILE A 20 32.95 -14.20 -6.89
N HIS A 21 32.30 -15.24 -6.36
CA HIS A 21 31.02 -15.18 -5.67
C HIS A 21 31.19 -14.41 -4.36
N LEU A 22 31.23 -13.08 -4.43
CA LEU A 22 31.06 -12.24 -3.25
C LEU A 22 29.74 -12.64 -2.58
N PRO A 23 29.76 -13.03 -1.28
CA PRO A 23 28.58 -13.48 -0.59
C PRO A 23 27.51 -12.38 -0.65
N ARG A 24 26.29 -12.77 -1.04
CA ARG A 24 25.18 -11.83 -1.15
C ARG A 24 24.96 -11.15 0.20
N PRO A 25 24.96 -9.81 0.28
CA PRO A 25 24.74 -9.13 1.54
C PRO A 25 23.33 -9.44 2.06
N THR A 26 23.22 -10.00 3.27
CA THR A 26 21.93 -10.38 3.87
C THR A 26 20.93 -9.23 3.90
N TRP A 27 21.39 -8.00 4.14
CA TRP A 27 20.55 -6.80 4.15
C TRP A 27 19.81 -6.59 2.83
N MET A 28 20.44 -6.93 1.70
CA MET A 28 19.85 -6.75 0.37
C MET A 28 18.68 -7.71 0.16
N THR A 29 18.82 -8.95 0.64
CA THR A 29 17.74 -9.94 0.63
C THR A 29 16.58 -9.49 1.50
N VAL A 30 16.86 -8.97 2.70
CA VAL A 30 15.81 -8.46 3.61
C VAL A 30 15.02 -7.32 2.96
N ILE A 31 15.70 -6.32 2.38
CA ILE A 31 15.03 -5.21 1.69
C ILE A 31 14.22 -5.71 0.50
N ALA A 32 14.76 -6.63 -0.30
CA ALA A 32 14.04 -7.18 -1.43
C ALA A 32 12.75 -7.89 -1.01
N VAL A 33 12.77 -8.67 0.08
CA VAL A 33 11.58 -9.34 0.62
C VAL A 33 10.55 -8.30 1.08
N PHE A 34 10.96 -7.25 1.79
CA PHE A 34 10.04 -6.16 2.17
C PHE A 34 9.39 -5.50 0.95
N MET A 35 10.16 -5.22 -0.10
CA MET A 35 9.60 -4.64 -1.33
C MET A 35 8.58 -5.55 -2.00
N LEU A 36 8.81 -6.87 -2.00
CA LEU A 36 7.85 -7.84 -2.54
C LEU A 36 6.55 -7.85 -1.73
N ILE A 37 6.66 -7.85 -0.40
CA ILE A 37 5.49 -7.86 0.49
C ILE A 37 4.69 -6.55 0.34
N PHE A 38 5.34 -5.40 0.49
CA PHE A 38 4.67 -4.11 0.37
C PHE A 38 4.17 -3.84 -1.05
N GLY A 39 4.90 -4.28 -2.07
CA GLY A 39 4.44 -4.22 -3.44
C GLY A 39 3.21 -5.09 -3.68
N ALA A 40 3.13 -6.31 -3.10
CA ALA A 40 1.94 -7.14 -3.21
C ALA A 40 0.74 -6.49 -2.49
N LEU A 41 0.92 -5.99 -1.27
CA LEU A 41 -0.14 -5.29 -0.53
C LEU A 41 -0.63 -4.04 -1.26
N GLY A 42 0.29 -3.23 -1.79
CA GLY A 42 -0.06 -2.06 -2.60
C GLY A 42 -0.79 -2.43 -3.88
N PHE A 43 -0.41 -3.53 -4.53
CA PHE A 43 -1.11 -4.02 -5.72
C PHE A 43 -2.56 -4.37 -5.41
N PHE A 44 -2.81 -5.14 -4.33
CA PHE A 44 -4.17 -5.45 -3.89
C PHE A 44 -4.96 -4.20 -3.51
N SER A 45 -4.33 -3.24 -2.83
CA SER A 45 -4.97 -1.95 -2.52
C SER A 45 -5.35 -1.18 -3.79
N GLY A 46 -4.53 -1.25 -4.84
CA GLY A 46 -4.85 -0.64 -6.12
C GLY A 46 -6.01 -1.34 -6.83
N VAL A 47 -6.08 -2.67 -6.76
CA VAL A 47 -7.21 -3.46 -7.28
C VAL A 47 -8.49 -3.15 -6.52
N SER A 48 -8.47 -3.06 -5.19
CA SER A 48 -9.66 -2.73 -4.41
C SER A 48 -10.19 -1.34 -4.77
N ASN A 49 -9.32 -0.36 -4.97
CA ASN A 49 -9.72 0.97 -5.42
C ASN A 49 -10.36 0.96 -6.82
N LEU A 50 -9.96 0.03 -7.69
CA LEU A 50 -10.52 -0.06 -9.03
C LEU A 50 -11.92 -0.67 -9.04
N ILE A 51 -12.21 -1.59 -8.12
CA ILE A 51 -13.51 -2.27 -7.98
C ILE A 51 -14.49 -1.48 -7.10
N MET A 52 -13.98 -0.60 -6.23
CA MET A 52 -14.79 0.11 -5.26
C MET A 52 -15.97 0.91 -5.86
N PRO A 53 -15.86 1.59 -7.03
CA PRO A 53 -16.99 2.27 -7.63
C PRO A 53 -18.19 1.34 -7.88
N GLU A 54 -17.96 0.16 -8.45
CA GLU A 54 -19.01 -0.84 -8.67
C GLU A 54 -19.62 -1.33 -7.36
N LEU A 55 -18.80 -1.47 -6.32
CA LEU A 55 -19.28 -1.86 -5.00
C LEU A 55 -20.18 -0.78 -4.37
N TYR A 56 -19.89 0.51 -4.61
CA TYR A 56 -20.76 1.60 -4.17
C TYR A 56 -22.08 1.61 -4.93
N ASP A 57 -22.07 1.35 -6.23
CA ASP A 57 -23.30 1.26 -7.02
C ASP A 57 -24.21 0.13 -6.50
N ILE A 58 -23.64 -1.05 -6.20
CA ILE A 58 -24.36 -2.18 -5.62
C ILE A 58 -24.92 -1.83 -4.23
N GLN A 59 -24.15 -1.11 -3.41
CA GLN A 59 -24.62 -0.66 -2.09
C GLN A 59 -25.77 0.34 -2.20
N HIS A 60 -25.70 1.27 -3.14
CA HIS A 60 -26.78 2.22 -3.41
C HIS A 60 -28.05 1.51 -3.89
N GLU A 61 -27.94 0.59 -4.86
CA GLU A 61 -29.08 -0.19 -5.36
C GLU A 61 -29.71 -1.05 -4.25
N ALA A 62 -28.91 -1.68 -3.40
CA ALA A 62 -29.42 -2.47 -2.28
C ALA A 62 -30.13 -1.61 -1.22
N LEU A 63 -29.65 -0.39 -0.96
CA LEU A 63 -30.31 0.55 -0.05
C LEU A 63 -31.62 1.08 -0.64
N GLU A 64 -31.65 1.39 -1.93
CA GLU A 64 -32.87 1.79 -2.63
C GLU A 64 -33.92 0.67 -2.64
N ASP A 65 -33.53 -0.59 -2.88
CA ASP A 65 -34.46 -1.74 -2.81
C ASP A 65 -35.04 -1.92 -1.40
N LEU A 66 -34.22 -1.72 -0.35
CA LEU A 66 -34.70 -1.78 1.03
C LEU A 66 -35.63 -0.63 1.39
N GLU A 67 -35.33 0.60 0.94
CA GLU A 67 -36.19 1.76 1.14
C GLU A 67 -37.53 1.59 0.41
N GLN A 68 -37.48 1.12 -0.83
CA GLN A 68 -38.68 0.84 -1.62
C GLN A 68 -39.55 -0.23 -0.95
N ARG A 69 -38.96 -1.36 -0.50
CA ARG A 69 -39.69 -2.39 0.26
C ARG A 69 -40.30 -1.85 1.54
N ARG A 70 -39.62 -0.92 2.23
CA ARG A 70 -40.15 -0.30 3.43
C ARG A 70 -41.40 0.52 3.10
N ILE A 71 -41.33 1.36 2.07
CA ILE A 71 -42.45 2.18 1.59
C ILE A 71 -43.61 1.29 1.14
N ASP A 72 -43.34 0.24 0.37
CA ASP A 72 -44.36 -0.70 -0.10
C ASP A 72 -45.02 -1.44 1.07
N SER A 73 -44.25 -1.88 2.05
CA SER A 73 -44.77 -2.52 3.26
C SER A 73 -45.61 -1.57 4.13
N GLU A 74 -45.25 -0.29 4.18
CA GLU A 74 -46.00 0.74 4.90
C GLU A 74 -47.31 1.09 4.18
N LYS A 75 -47.28 1.11 2.84
CA LYS A 75 -48.47 1.29 2.01
C LYS A 75 -49.43 0.11 2.11
N GLU A 76 -48.95 -1.13 2.08
CA GLU A 76 -49.77 -2.32 2.30
C GLU A 76 -50.41 -2.32 3.70
N ARG A 77 -49.67 -1.90 4.74
CA ARG A 77 -50.23 -1.72 6.10
C ARG A 77 -51.29 -0.62 6.17
N ALA A 78 -51.11 0.48 5.45
CA ALA A 78 -52.09 1.55 5.39
C ALA A 78 -53.37 1.14 4.65
N GLU A 79 -53.26 0.33 3.58
CA GLU A 79 -54.39 -0.20 2.82
C GLU A 79 -55.13 -1.33 3.55
N GLN A 80 -54.46 -2.11 4.40
CA GLN A 80 -55.09 -3.12 5.26
C GLN A 80 -55.73 -2.55 6.55
N ARG A 81 -55.51 -1.26 6.85
CA ARG A 81 -56.15 -0.57 7.98
C ARG A 81 -57.61 -0.25 7.63
N ASN A 82 -58.49 -1.26 7.70
CA ASN A 82 -59.93 -1.03 7.80
C ASN A 82 -60.22 -0.09 8.98
N PRO A 83 -61.20 0.84 8.88
CA PRO A 83 -61.60 1.70 9.99
C PRO A 83 -62.43 0.86 10.98
N VAL A 84 -61.75 0.05 11.78
CA VAL A 84 -62.37 -0.62 12.94
C VAL A 84 -61.71 -0.05 14.19
N SER A 85 -62.47 0.88 14.77
CA SER A 85 -62.54 1.23 16.19
C SER A 85 -61.24 1.39 16.97
N ASP A 86 -60.97 2.66 17.29
CA ASP A 86 -60.15 3.10 18.42
C ASP A 86 -60.50 2.32 19.70
N GLU A 87 -59.69 1.32 20.03
CA GLU A 87 -59.31 0.91 21.39
C GLU A 87 -58.49 -0.38 21.24
N SER A 88 -57.36 -0.49 21.93
CA SER A 88 -56.52 -1.71 22.08
C SER A 88 -55.41 -2.01 21.05
N LEU A 89 -54.56 -1.03 20.69
CA LEU A 89 -53.20 -1.31 20.20
C LEU A 89 -52.17 -0.31 20.75
N GLU A 90 -52.07 -0.22 22.08
CA GLU A 90 -50.86 0.26 22.79
C GLU A 90 -50.16 -0.93 23.46
N GLN A 91 -49.82 -1.98 22.71
CA GLN A 91 -49.03 -3.07 23.30
C GLN A 91 -48.35 -3.93 22.23
N GLU A 92 -47.32 -3.39 21.58
CA GLU A 92 -46.15 -4.16 21.10
C GLU A 92 -45.21 -3.25 20.27
N SER A 93 -44.24 -2.63 20.95
CA SER A 93 -42.87 -2.40 20.45
C SER A 93 -42.04 -1.71 21.53
N GLU A 94 -42.11 -2.23 22.76
CA GLU A 94 -41.10 -1.97 23.79
C GLU A 94 -40.06 -3.08 23.71
N ILE A 95 -39.41 -3.21 22.55
CA ILE A 95 -38.21 -4.03 22.40
C ILE A 95 -37.03 -3.10 22.68
N THR A 96 -36.61 -3.10 23.96
CA THR A 96 -35.27 -2.78 24.43
C THR A 96 -34.69 -1.40 24.04
N THR A 97 -35.18 -0.33 24.67
CA THR A 97 -34.49 0.98 24.72
C THR A 97 -34.09 1.38 26.14
N GLU A 98 -33.96 0.43 27.08
CA GLU A 98 -33.44 0.72 28.42
C GLU A 98 -31.91 0.58 28.53
N GLY A 99 -31.26 -0.10 27.59
CA GLY A 99 -29.78 -0.20 27.55
C GLY A 99 -29.05 1.00 26.95
N SER A 100 -29.77 1.97 26.37
CA SER A 100 -29.16 3.07 25.59
C SER A 100 -28.84 4.32 26.41
N LYS A 101 -29.54 4.59 27.53
CA LYS A 101 -29.41 5.85 28.27
C LYS A 101 -28.16 5.92 29.16
N ASP A 102 -27.70 4.79 29.67
CA ASP A 102 -26.46 4.72 30.46
C ASP A 102 -25.21 4.73 29.56
N ALA A 103 -25.29 4.09 28.38
CA ALA A 103 -24.24 4.15 27.36
C ALA A 103 -24.06 5.57 26.80
N GLU A 104 -25.14 6.34 26.67
CA GLU A 104 -25.10 7.72 26.19
C GLU A 104 -24.45 8.68 27.21
N LYS A 105 -24.63 8.45 28.52
CA LYS A 105 -23.96 9.19 29.59
C LYS A 105 -22.47 8.86 29.72
N ASP A 106 -22.08 7.60 29.51
CA ASP A 106 -20.67 7.20 29.50
C ASP A 106 -19.94 7.72 28.25
N LEU A 107 -20.62 7.82 27.10
CA LEU A 107 -20.08 8.44 25.89
C LEU A 107 -19.87 9.96 26.02
N GLU A 108 -20.66 10.64 26.85
CA GLU A 108 -20.55 12.08 27.07
C GLU A 108 -19.19 12.49 27.67
N ASN A 109 -18.55 11.56 28.41
CA ASN A 109 -17.23 11.77 29.02
C ASN A 109 -16.04 11.53 28.06
N PHE A 110 -16.29 11.00 26.85
CA PHE A 110 -15.24 10.74 25.86
C PHE A 110 -15.46 11.57 24.59
N PRO A 111 -15.00 12.85 24.58
CA PRO A 111 -15.20 13.75 23.44
C PRO A 111 -14.64 13.18 22.12
N ILE A 112 -13.57 12.38 22.19
CA ILE A 112 -12.97 11.71 21.03
C ILE A 112 -13.92 10.69 20.40
N ILE A 113 -14.64 9.91 21.21
CA ILE A 113 -15.58 8.89 20.73
C ILE A 113 -16.81 9.56 20.11
N LYS A 114 -17.27 10.67 20.70
CA LYS A 114 -18.37 11.46 20.17
C LYS A 114 -18.05 12.08 18.81
N GLU A 115 -16.87 12.70 18.65
CA GLU A 115 -16.40 13.21 17.36
C GLU A 115 -16.21 12.09 16.34
N PHE A 116 -15.70 10.93 16.75
CA PHE A 116 -15.54 9.76 15.90
C PHE A 116 -16.88 9.22 15.38
N ILE A 117 -17.88 9.08 16.26
CA ILE A 117 -19.23 8.60 15.90
C ILE A 117 -19.96 9.63 15.03
N HIS A 118 -19.85 10.92 15.35
CA HIS A 118 -20.46 11.98 14.56
C HIS A 118 -19.82 12.11 13.17
N GLY A 119 -18.49 11.93 13.08
CA GLY A 119 -17.78 11.84 11.81
C GLY A 119 -18.17 10.60 11.01
N LEU A 120 -18.39 9.46 11.66
CA LEU A 120 -18.88 8.24 11.03
C LEU A 120 -20.29 8.42 10.47
N SER A 121 -21.22 9.06 11.19
CA SER A 121 -22.63 9.15 10.76
C SER A 121 -22.86 10.09 9.59
N ASN A 122 -22.07 11.17 9.49
CA ASN A 122 -22.28 12.22 8.49
C ASN A 122 -21.50 11.97 7.19
N ASP A 123 -20.43 11.18 7.23
CA ASP A 123 -19.47 11.04 6.13
C ASP A 123 -19.38 9.59 5.58
N ILE A 124 -20.43 8.78 5.74
CA ILE A 124 -20.44 7.38 5.25
C ILE A 124 -20.21 7.33 3.73
N VAL A 125 -20.77 8.30 3.00
CA VAL A 125 -20.64 8.37 1.55
C VAL A 125 -19.48 9.33 1.20
N PRO A 126 -18.41 8.84 0.55
CA PRO A 126 -17.35 9.71 0.08
C PRO A 126 -17.87 10.66 -1.01
N PRO A 127 -17.23 11.84 -1.19
CA PRO A 127 -17.68 12.78 -2.20
C PRO A 127 -17.53 12.18 -3.61
N GLN A 128 -18.47 12.47 -4.52
CA GLN A 128 -18.53 11.85 -5.84
C GLN A 128 -17.22 11.99 -6.64
N TRP A 129 -16.59 13.16 -6.60
CA TRP A 129 -15.33 13.40 -7.30
C TRP A 129 -14.20 12.46 -6.84
N TYR A 130 -14.24 12.01 -5.57
CA TYR A 130 -13.28 11.04 -5.05
C TYR A 130 -13.55 9.66 -5.61
N ILE A 131 -14.82 9.24 -5.65
CA ILE A 131 -15.26 7.96 -6.27
C ILE A 131 -14.81 7.93 -7.74
N ASP A 132 -15.06 9.01 -8.49
CA ASP A 132 -14.67 9.13 -9.89
C ASP A 132 -13.14 9.08 -10.08
N SER A 133 -12.38 9.48 -9.05
CA SER A 133 -10.91 9.45 -9.04
C SER A 133 -10.33 8.09 -8.61
N LEU A 134 -11.13 7.20 -8.02
CA LEU A 134 -10.66 5.91 -7.49
C LEU A 134 -10.02 5.00 -8.56
N PRO A 135 -10.55 4.89 -9.80
CA PRO A 135 -9.90 4.09 -10.85
C PRO A 135 -8.50 4.60 -11.20
N LEU A 136 -8.31 5.93 -11.22
CA LEU A 136 -7.02 6.55 -11.50
C LEU A 136 -6.05 6.32 -10.33
N ILE A 137 -6.49 6.54 -9.10
CA ILE A 137 -5.69 6.28 -7.89
C ILE A 137 -5.29 4.80 -7.82
N GLY A 138 -6.23 3.90 -8.10
CA GLY A 138 -6.00 2.46 -8.19
C GLY A 138 -4.94 2.11 -9.22
N SER A 139 -5.07 2.63 -10.45
CA SER A 139 -4.12 2.40 -11.54
C SER A 139 -2.70 2.88 -11.23
N ILE A 140 -2.58 4.08 -10.63
CA ILE A 140 -1.28 4.63 -10.20
C ILE A 140 -0.69 3.76 -9.10
N THR A 141 -1.49 3.39 -8.10
CA THR A 141 -1.05 2.55 -6.97
C THR A 141 -0.58 1.18 -7.46
N MET A 142 -1.32 0.54 -8.37
CA MET A 142 -0.91 -0.72 -8.99
C MET A 142 0.42 -0.57 -9.74
N THR A 143 0.57 0.51 -10.53
CA THR A 143 1.79 0.76 -11.30
C THR A 143 3.01 0.94 -10.40
N VAL A 144 2.89 1.77 -9.37
CA VAL A 144 3.94 1.97 -8.35
C VAL A 144 4.28 0.66 -7.63
N SER A 145 3.25 -0.14 -7.30
CA SER A 145 3.41 -1.42 -6.65
C SER A 145 4.14 -2.44 -7.53
N LEU A 146 3.86 -2.46 -8.83
CA LEU A 146 4.60 -3.28 -9.80
C LEU A 146 6.07 -2.85 -9.90
N PHE A 147 6.35 -1.54 -9.86
CA PHE A 147 7.74 -1.07 -9.77
C PHE A 147 8.42 -1.53 -8.48
N TYR A 148 7.71 -1.56 -7.36
CA TYR A 148 8.22 -2.09 -6.09
C TYR A 148 8.58 -3.58 -6.20
N ILE A 149 7.67 -4.39 -6.73
CA ILE A 149 7.88 -5.83 -6.94
C ILE A 149 9.06 -6.04 -7.89
N LEU A 150 9.07 -5.35 -9.03
CA LEU A 150 10.13 -5.46 -10.03
C LEU A 150 11.49 -5.07 -9.45
N SER A 151 11.53 -3.99 -8.65
CA SER A 151 12.74 -3.57 -7.96
C SER A 151 13.19 -4.60 -6.92
N GLY A 152 12.28 -5.20 -6.15
CA GLY A 152 12.59 -6.29 -5.23
C GLY A 152 13.24 -7.48 -5.94
N VAL A 153 12.67 -7.90 -7.08
CA VAL A 153 13.25 -8.96 -7.93
C VAL A 153 14.62 -8.55 -8.48
N LEU A 154 14.77 -7.31 -8.93
CA LEU A 154 16.03 -6.78 -9.46
C LEU A 154 17.10 -6.61 -8.38
N LEU A 155 16.74 -6.43 -7.10
CA LEU A 155 17.68 -6.45 -5.98
C LEU A 155 18.18 -7.87 -5.68
N LEU A 156 17.33 -8.88 -5.84
CA LEU A 156 17.75 -10.29 -5.70
C LEU A 156 18.68 -10.73 -6.84
N ARG A 157 18.54 -10.13 -8.02
CA ARG A 157 19.48 -10.30 -9.12
C ARG A 157 20.68 -9.36 -8.89
N LEU A 158 21.91 -9.87 -8.85
CA LEU A 158 23.14 -9.08 -8.63
C LEU A 158 23.50 -8.17 -9.83
N SER A 159 22.53 -7.45 -10.39
CA SER A 159 22.70 -6.55 -11.54
C SER A 159 23.27 -5.19 -11.12
N VAL A 160 23.90 -4.48 -12.06
CA VAL A 160 24.45 -3.14 -11.87
C VAL A 160 23.32 -2.09 -11.71
N TRP A 161 22.13 -2.39 -12.21
CA TRP A 161 20.97 -1.49 -12.20
C TRP A 161 20.15 -1.53 -10.91
N ARG A 162 20.44 -2.47 -10.01
CA ARG A 162 19.60 -2.76 -8.83
C ARG A 162 19.33 -1.55 -7.93
N ILE A 163 20.37 -0.77 -7.59
CA ILE A 163 20.23 0.39 -6.69
C ILE A 163 19.48 1.53 -7.38
N LYS A 164 19.70 1.73 -8.69
CA LYS A 164 19.01 2.77 -9.45
C LYS A 164 17.51 2.46 -9.55
N ALA A 165 17.17 1.21 -9.86
CA ALA A 165 15.78 0.75 -9.91
C ALA A 165 15.10 0.88 -8.54
N PHE A 166 15.79 0.50 -7.46
CA PHE A 166 15.34 0.69 -6.08
C PHE A 166 15.02 2.14 -5.76
N LEU A 167 15.98 3.05 -5.96
CA LEU A 167 15.78 4.45 -5.66
C LEU A 167 14.64 5.05 -6.49
N LEU A 168 14.54 4.68 -7.77
CA LEU A 168 13.44 5.14 -8.62
C LEU A 168 12.09 4.68 -8.09
N ALA A 169 11.94 3.38 -7.76
CA ALA A 169 10.71 2.82 -7.23
C ALA A 169 10.30 3.52 -5.91
N THR A 170 11.25 3.71 -4.99
CA THR A 170 10.96 4.34 -3.69
C THR A 170 10.64 5.83 -3.82
N ILE A 171 11.32 6.57 -4.68
CA ILE A 171 10.97 7.97 -4.96
C ILE A 171 9.57 8.07 -5.57
N SER A 172 9.24 7.19 -6.52
CA SER A 172 7.90 7.13 -7.12
C SER A 172 6.83 6.81 -6.07
N SER A 173 7.10 5.90 -5.13
CA SER A 173 6.21 5.58 -4.01
C SER A 173 5.98 6.78 -3.09
N ILE A 174 7.04 7.45 -2.66
CA ILE A 174 6.94 8.65 -1.82
C ILE A 174 6.15 9.75 -2.52
N ALA A 175 6.41 9.99 -3.81
CA ALA A 175 5.69 10.99 -4.59
C ALA A 175 4.20 10.66 -4.70
N SER A 176 3.87 9.39 -5.03
CA SER A 176 2.49 8.93 -5.13
C SER A 176 1.74 9.06 -3.80
N ASN A 177 2.35 8.62 -2.69
CA ASN A 177 1.75 8.73 -1.37
C ASN A 177 1.58 10.19 -0.93
N SER A 178 2.50 11.08 -1.31
CA SER A 178 2.37 12.52 -1.03
C SER A 178 1.17 13.13 -1.75
N ILE A 179 0.96 12.78 -3.03
CA ILE A 179 -0.22 13.21 -3.79
C ILE A 179 -1.49 12.65 -3.14
N LEU A 180 -1.49 11.37 -2.76
CA LEU A 180 -2.64 10.74 -2.10
C LEU A 180 -2.99 11.45 -0.79
N ILE A 181 -2.01 11.81 0.05
CA ILE A 181 -2.25 12.56 1.29
C ILE A 181 -2.92 13.90 1.00
N VAL A 182 -2.48 14.62 -0.03
CA VAL A 182 -3.11 15.90 -0.43
C VAL A 182 -4.56 15.68 -0.86
N VAL A 183 -4.83 14.64 -1.66
CA VAL A 183 -6.18 14.27 -2.09
C VAL A 183 -7.08 13.92 -0.90
N LEU A 184 -6.59 13.08 0.02
CA LEU A 184 -7.33 12.66 1.21
C LEU A 184 -7.59 13.83 2.16
N ALA A 185 -6.61 14.71 2.36
CA ALA A 185 -6.76 15.91 3.20
C ALA A 185 -7.80 16.89 2.63
N GLY A 186 -7.84 17.03 1.30
CA GLY A 186 -8.81 17.86 0.58
C GLY A 186 -10.23 17.27 0.50
N SER A 187 -10.42 16.00 0.89
CA SER A 187 -11.70 15.30 0.72
C SER A 187 -12.86 15.84 1.57
N GLY A 188 -12.58 16.58 2.64
CA GLY A 188 -13.58 16.99 3.63
C GLY A 188 -14.03 15.83 4.54
N ASN A 189 -14.16 14.62 3.99
CA ASN A 189 -14.63 13.39 4.62
C ASN A 189 -13.68 12.85 5.71
N PHE A 190 -14.22 12.58 6.90
CA PHE A 190 -13.46 12.06 8.04
C PHE A 190 -12.87 10.66 7.81
N LEU A 191 -13.63 9.74 7.19
CA LEU A 191 -13.18 8.37 6.93
C LEU A 191 -12.01 8.32 5.97
N LEU A 192 -12.00 9.19 4.95
CA LEU A 192 -10.87 9.32 4.03
C LEU A 192 -9.64 9.88 4.72
N LYS A 193 -9.81 10.87 5.62
CA LYS A 193 -8.70 11.42 6.42
C LYS A 193 -8.08 10.39 7.37
N MET A 194 -8.85 9.42 7.86
CA MET A 194 -8.32 8.31 8.68
C MET A 194 -7.32 7.42 7.94
N GLN A 195 -7.23 7.49 6.61
CA GLN A 195 -6.23 6.78 5.84
C GLN A 195 -4.86 7.50 5.79
N ILE A 196 -4.82 8.80 6.15
CA ILE A 196 -3.59 9.62 6.11
C ILE A 196 -2.46 9.05 6.99
N PRO A 197 -2.70 8.62 8.25
CA PRO A 197 -1.66 7.98 9.07
C PRO A 197 -1.05 6.73 8.41
N GLY A 198 -1.86 5.96 7.68
CA GLY A 198 -1.39 4.81 6.90
C GLY A 198 -0.42 5.22 5.80
N ALA A 199 -0.80 6.22 5.00
CA ALA A 199 0.05 6.76 3.94
C ALA A 199 1.37 7.37 4.50
N LEU A 200 1.30 8.09 5.61
CA LEU A 200 2.48 8.64 6.30
C LEU A 200 3.42 7.53 6.79
N THR A 201 2.85 6.47 7.35
CA THR A 201 3.64 5.30 7.78
C THR A 201 4.35 4.64 6.60
N SER A 202 3.68 4.53 5.45
CA SER A 202 4.32 4.03 4.22
C SER A 202 5.50 4.91 3.79
N ILE A 203 5.34 6.23 3.78
CA ILE A 203 6.44 7.17 3.45
C ILE A 203 7.60 7.01 4.44
N PHE A 204 7.31 6.86 5.72
CA PHE A 204 8.33 6.68 6.75
C PHE A 204 9.14 5.38 6.55
N ILE A 205 8.46 4.28 6.22
CA ILE A 205 9.12 3.00 5.87
C ILE A 205 10.03 3.18 4.65
N ASP A 206 9.54 3.86 3.61
CA ASP A 206 10.30 4.14 2.39
C ASP A 206 11.58 4.94 2.67
N ILE A 207 11.50 5.96 3.53
CA ILE A 207 12.67 6.74 3.96
C ILE A 207 13.68 5.85 4.69
N ILE A 208 13.22 4.98 5.60
CA ILE A 208 14.11 4.04 6.30
C ILE A 208 14.81 3.12 5.30
N LEU A 209 14.08 2.54 4.34
CA LEU A 209 14.66 1.66 3.32
C LEU A 209 15.72 2.37 2.47
N VAL A 210 15.49 3.64 2.11
CA VAL A 210 16.48 4.47 1.39
C VAL A 210 17.71 4.71 2.24
N VAL A 211 17.57 5.13 3.50
CA VAL A 211 18.68 5.39 4.41
C VAL A 211 19.53 4.13 4.61
N VAL A 212 18.90 3.00 4.88
CA VAL A 212 19.58 1.70 5.03
C VAL A 212 20.33 1.35 3.74
N THR A 213 19.67 1.43 2.58
CA THR A 213 20.30 1.09 1.30
C THR A 213 21.50 1.97 0.99
N LEU A 214 21.39 3.29 1.18
CA LEU A 214 22.50 4.22 0.93
C LEU A 214 23.67 3.98 1.89
N THR A 215 23.38 3.73 3.17
CA THR A 215 24.40 3.49 4.21
C THR A 215 25.19 2.22 3.93
N PHE A 216 24.51 1.12 3.62
CA PHE A 216 25.16 -0.16 3.38
C PHE A 216 25.79 -0.24 1.99
N ASN A 217 25.22 0.41 0.98
CA ASN A 217 25.84 0.47 -0.35
C ASN A 217 27.20 1.16 -0.32
N ARG A 218 27.35 2.26 0.45
CA ARG A 218 28.64 2.94 0.58
C ARG A 218 29.72 2.03 1.20
N LYS A 219 29.35 1.26 2.23
CA LYS A 219 30.26 0.28 2.86
C LYS A 219 30.62 -0.85 1.90
N PHE A 220 29.64 -1.39 1.20
CA PHE A 220 29.83 -2.48 0.24
C PHE A 220 30.71 -2.04 -0.94
N MET A 221 30.46 -0.88 -1.54
CA MET A 221 31.28 -0.37 -2.64
C MET A 221 32.72 -0.14 -2.23
N ARG A 222 32.97 0.34 -1.00
CA ARG A 222 34.34 0.48 -0.47
C ARG A 222 35.04 -0.88 -0.37
N GLN A 223 34.38 -1.89 0.19
CA GLN A 223 34.94 -3.24 0.32
C GLN A 223 35.26 -3.87 -1.05
N VAL A 224 34.39 -3.67 -2.05
CA VAL A 224 34.62 -4.17 -3.41
C VAL A 224 35.83 -3.49 -4.06
N VAL A 225 36.00 -2.17 -3.87
CA VAL A 225 37.17 -1.44 -4.38
C VAL A 225 38.45 -1.94 -3.71
N GLU A 226 38.47 -2.05 -2.37
CA GLU A 226 39.63 -2.56 -1.62
C GLU A 226 40.00 -3.99 -2.04
N HIS A 227 39.01 -4.88 -2.24
CA HIS A 227 39.25 -6.24 -2.70
C HIS A 227 39.84 -6.28 -4.12
N ASN A 228 39.34 -5.47 -5.04
CA ASN A 228 39.88 -5.38 -6.39
C ASN A 228 41.31 -4.84 -6.42
N GLU A 229 41.63 -3.87 -5.56
CA GLU A 229 43.00 -3.36 -5.41
C GLU A 229 43.96 -4.43 -4.87
N MET A 230 43.52 -5.22 -3.88
CA MET A 230 44.31 -6.35 -3.36
C MET A 230 44.55 -7.43 -4.41
N MET A 231 43.51 -7.84 -5.14
CA MET A 231 43.64 -8.84 -6.22
C MET A 231 44.55 -8.36 -7.35
N LYS A 232 44.49 -7.07 -7.69
CA LYS A 232 45.39 -6.48 -8.69
C LYS A 232 46.84 -6.49 -8.20
N ALA A 233 47.09 -6.12 -6.94
CA ALA A 233 48.43 -6.14 -6.34
C ALA A 233 49.00 -7.57 -6.24
N GLU A 234 48.17 -8.57 -5.96
CA GLU A 234 48.59 -9.97 -5.94
C GLU A 234 48.93 -10.50 -7.34
N ALA A 235 48.11 -10.17 -8.35
CA ALA A 235 48.39 -10.53 -9.74
C ALA A 235 49.70 -9.91 -10.25
N GLU A 236 50.01 -8.67 -9.88
CA GLU A 236 51.27 -8.02 -10.22
C GLU A 236 52.49 -8.71 -9.57
N ARG A 237 52.35 -9.23 -8.34
CA ARG A 237 53.43 -9.99 -7.67
C ARG A 237 53.69 -11.34 -8.34
N VAL A 238 52.64 -12.08 -8.67
CA VAL A 238 52.75 -13.40 -9.32
C VAL A 238 53.29 -13.28 -10.74
N GLY A 239 53.02 -12.18 -11.45
CA GLY A 239 53.54 -11.93 -12.79
C GLY A 239 55.03 -11.56 -12.86
N THR A 240 55.66 -11.25 -11.72
CA THR A 240 57.09 -10.88 -11.64
C THR A 240 58.03 -12.02 -11.21
N GLU A 241 57.49 -13.19 -10.84
CA GLU A 241 58.24 -14.42 -10.54
C GLU A 241 58.32 -15.35 -11.75
#